data_AF-A0AA37IFE0-F1
#
_entry.id   AF-A0AA37IFE0-F1
#
_cell.length_a   1.000
_cell.length_b   1.000
_cell.length_c   1.000
_cell.angle_alpha   90.00
_cell.angle_beta   90.00
_cell.angle_gamma   90.00
#
_symmetry.space_group_name_H-M   'P 1'
#
loop_
_entity.id
_entity.type
_entity.pdbx_description
1 polymer ?
#
loop_
_entity_poly.entity_id
_entity_poly.type
_entity_poly.pdbx_seq_one_letter_code
_entity_poly.pdbx_strand_id
1 'polypeptide(L)'
;MPVLRRLLAASVTRAERLADLHAIRDDLQLKHLLAMLAAELGYASWDACKLDIDEQPGAAIDRYRLDAGAFNDYEKNWFANEEDALEWQRAHGGYIVRYGDQAVAILKRE
;
A
#
# COMPACT_ATOMS: atom_id res chain seq x y z
N MET A 1 21.45 -4.67 -7.43
CA MET A 1 20.23 -5.50 -7.45
C MET A 1 19.79 -5.87 -6.03
N PRO A 2 19.12 -4.96 -5.28
CA PRO A 2 18.66 -5.26 -3.92
C PRO A 2 17.51 -6.27 -3.87
N VAL A 3 16.61 -6.25 -4.86
CA VAL A 3 15.43 -7.13 -4.91
C VAL A 3 15.80 -8.61 -5.04
N LEU A 4 16.76 -8.95 -5.93
CA LEU A 4 17.21 -10.34 -6.11
C LEU A 4 17.86 -10.92 -4.84
N ARG A 5 18.58 -10.09 -4.08
CA ARG A 5 19.17 -10.51 -2.80
C ARG A 5 18.09 -10.79 -1.75
N ARG A 6 17.05 -9.97 -1.70
CA ARG A 6 15.89 -10.17 -0.83
C ARG A 6 15.13 -11.45 -1.20
N LEU A 7 14.92 -11.69 -2.49
CA LEU A 7 14.23 -12.89 -2.97
C LEU A 7 15.01 -14.17 -2.64
N LEU A 8 16.35 -14.13 -2.71
CA LEU A 8 17.21 -15.23 -2.28
C LEU A 8 17.12 -15.45 -0.76
N ALA A 9 17.18 -14.37 0.03
CA ALA A 9 17.08 -14.45 1.50
C ALA A 9 15.72 -15.01 1.96
N ALA A 10 14.63 -14.65 1.25
CA ALA A 10 13.28 -15.14 1.54
C ALA A 10 13.04 -16.59 1.08
N SER A 11 13.97 -17.21 0.32
CA SER A 11 13.89 -18.62 -0.12
C SER A 11 12.58 -18.98 -0.84
N VAL A 12 11.98 -18.02 -1.53
CA VAL A 12 10.68 -18.18 -2.25
C VAL A 12 10.84 -18.88 -3.60
N THR A 13 12.06 -18.94 -4.12
CA THR A 13 12.39 -19.64 -5.36
C THR A 13 13.30 -20.83 -5.09
N ARG A 14 13.38 -21.78 -6.03
CA ARG A 14 14.31 -22.93 -5.93
C ARG A 14 15.76 -22.56 -6.22
N ALA A 15 16.06 -21.31 -6.56
CA ALA A 15 17.42 -20.87 -6.85
C ALA A 15 18.19 -20.72 -5.53
N GLU A 16 19.25 -21.50 -5.38
CA GLU A 16 20.10 -21.49 -4.18
C GLU A 16 21.18 -20.39 -4.24
N ARG A 17 21.43 -19.81 -5.42
CA ARG A 17 22.48 -18.80 -5.63
C ARG A 17 21.93 -17.59 -6.36
N LEU A 18 22.52 -16.44 -6.04
CA LEU A 18 22.17 -15.15 -6.67
C LEU A 18 22.41 -15.15 -8.19
N ALA A 19 23.42 -15.88 -8.67
CA ALA A 19 23.72 -16.01 -10.08
C ALA A 19 22.59 -16.75 -10.84
N ASP A 20 22.07 -17.83 -10.26
CA ASP A 20 20.97 -18.61 -10.84
C ASP A 20 19.68 -17.77 -10.87
N LEU A 21 19.42 -17.04 -9.77
CA LEU A 21 18.29 -16.12 -9.68
C LEU A 21 18.39 -14.96 -10.70
N HIS A 22 19.61 -14.49 -10.97
CA HIS A 22 19.85 -13.46 -11.97
C HIS A 22 19.65 -13.99 -13.40
N ALA A 23 19.97 -15.26 -13.66
CA ALA A 23 19.77 -15.90 -14.95
C ALA A 23 18.28 -16.06 -15.29
N ILE A 24 17.44 -16.32 -14.28
CA ILE A 24 15.97 -16.45 -14.44
C ILE A 24 15.21 -15.15 -14.17
N ARG A 25 15.89 -14.00 -14.11
CA ARG A 25 15.27 -12.73 -13.72
C ARG A 25 14.08 -12.34 -14.61
N ASP A 26 14.14 -12.70 -15.89
CA ASP A 26 13.10 -12.43 -16.88
C ASP A 26 11.90 -13.37 -16.71
N ASP A 27 12.07 -14.50 -16.02
CA ASP A 27 11.00 -15.43 -15.64
C ASP A 27 10.37 -15.07 -14.26
N LEU A 28 10.91 -14.06 -13.56
CA LEU A 28 10.37 -13.63 -12.28
C LEU A 28 9.03 -12.91 -12.46
N GLN A 29 7.98 -13.63 -12.11
CA GLN A 29 6.61 -13.11 -12.08
C GLN A 29 6.29 -12.37 -10.76
N LEU A 30 5.26 -11.51 -10.82
CA LEU A 30 4.72 -10.77 -9.67
C LEU A 30 4.43 -11.68 -8.46
N LYS A 31 3.97 -12.91 -8.69
CA LYS A 31 3.70 -13.88 -7.62
C LYS A 31 4.92 -14.18 -6.74
N HIS A 32 6.13 -14.18 -7.30
CA HIS A 32 7.36 -14.41 -6.53
C HIS A 32 7.71 -13.20 -5.66
N LEU A 33 7.45 -11.99 -6.16
CA LEU A 33 7.60 -10.75 -5.39
C LEU A 33 6.61 -10.69 -4.23
N LEU A 34 5.33 -11.02 -4.48
CA LEU A 34 4.30 -11.03 -3.45
C LEU A 34 4.57 -12.09 -2.38
N ALA A 35 5.01 -13.29 -2.77
CA ALA A 35 5.39 -14.33 -1.82
C ALA A 35 6.63 -13.95 -1.01
N MET A 36 7.61 -13.24 -1.59
CA MET A 36 8.74 -12.68 -0.84
C MET A 36 8.27 -11.65 0.19
N LEU A 37 7.40 -10.72 -0.19
CA LEU A 37 6.88 -9.71 0.73
C LEU A 37 6.11 -10.36 1.89
N ALA A 38 5.29 -11.36 1.61
CA ALA A 38 4.60 -12.12 2.64
C ALA A 38 5.57 -12.79 3.63
N ALA A 39 6.62 -13.45 3.11
CA ALA A 39 7.64 -14.10 3.92
C ALA A 39 8.42 -13.10 4.80
N GLU A 40 8.79 -11.94 4.26
CA GLU A 40 9.47 -10.88 5.01
C GLU A 40 8.60 -10.28 6.12
N LEU A 41 7.28 -10.25 5.92
CA LEU A 41 6.30 -9.83 6.91
C LEU A 41 5.94 -10.96 7.91
N GLY A 42 6.53 -12.15 7.78
CA GLY A 42 6.31 -13.29 8.67
C GLY A 42 5.10 -14.17 8.33
N TYR A 43 4.46 -13.98 7.18
CA TYR A 43 3.33 -14.79 6.73
C TYR A 43 3.79 -16.02 5.93
N ALA A 44 3.03 -17.10 6.03
CA ALA A 44 3.32 -18.35 5.30
C ALA A 44 3.04 -18.26 3.79
N SER A 45 2.13 -17.37 3.37
CA SER A 45 1.77 -17.17 1.96
C SER A 45 1.25 -15.75 1.73
N TRP A 46 1.25 -15.35 0.46
CA TRP A 46 0.62 -14.09 0.06
C TRP A 46 -0.88 -14.08 0.36
N ASP A 47 -1.59 -15.20 0.21
CA ASP A 47 -3.03 -15.28 0.52
C ASP A 47 -3.33 -14.97 2.00
N ALA A 48 -2.51 -15.49 2.92
CA ALA A 48 -2.65 -15.20 4.35
C ALA A 48 -2.35 -13.73 4.66
N CYS A 49 -1.30 -13.18 4.04
CA CYS A 49 -0.95 -11.76 4.18
C CYS A 49 -2.06 -10.85 3.61
N LYS A 50 -2.60 -11.21 2.44
CA LYS A 50 -3.67 -10.46 1.77
C LYS A 50 -4.95 -10.42 2.60
N LEU A 51 -5.33 -11.51 3.24
CA LEU A 51 -6.52 -11.55 4.09
C LEU A 51 -6.42 -10.53 5.24
N ASP A 52 -5.29 -10.53 5.95
CA ASP A 52 -5.06 -9.59 7.06
C ASP A 52 -5.02 -8.13 6.57
N ILE A 53 -4.41 -7.88 5.39
CA ILE A 53 -4.44 -6.56 4.75
C ILE A 53 -5.88 -6.13 4.40
N ASP A 54 -6.68 -7.03 3.84
CA ASP A 54 -8.06 -6.75 3.45
C ASP A 54 -8.98 -6.56 4.69
N GLU A 55 -8.61 -7.11 5.86
CA GLU A 55 -9.29 -6.89 7.15
C GLU A 55 -8.94 -5.53 7.78
N GLN A 56 -7.81 -4.91 7.39
CA GLN A 56 -7.46 -3.60 7.91
C GLN A 56 -8.46 -2.52 7.46
N PRO A 57 -8.80 -1.56 8.34
CA PRO A 57 -9.69 -0.47 7.96
C PRO A 57 -9.09 0.31 6.79
N GLY A 58 -9.89 0.58 5.76
CA GLY A 58 -9.46 1.33 4.56
C GLY A 58 -8.78 2.66 4.90
N ALA A 59 -9.18 3.28 6.01
CA ALA A 59 -8.54 4.46 6.62
C ALA A 59 -7.01 4.33 6.78
N ALA A 60 -6.49 3.13 7.03
CA ALA A 60 -5.06 2.87 7.21
C ALA A 60 -4.26 3.02 5.90
N ILE A 61 -4.91 2.80 4.74
CA ILE A 61 -4.28 2.88 3.43
C ILE A 61 -4.75 4.05 2.58
N ASP A 62 -5.71 4.85 3.06
CA ASP A 62 -6.29 5.93 2.27
C ASP A 62 -5.27 7.01 1.88
N ARG A 63 -4.22 7.21 2.68
CA ARG A 63 -3.08 8.04 2.28
C ARG A 63 -2.47 7.55 0.96
N TYR A 64 -2.19 6.25 0.87
CA TYR A 64 -1.61 5.66 -0.34
C TYR A 64 -2.60 5.65 -1.51
N ARG A 65 -3.91 5.50 -1.23
CA ARG A 65 -4.95 5.59 -2.26
C ARG A 65 -5.07 7.01 -2.81
N LEU A 66 -4.91 8.02 -1.96
CA LEU A 66 -4.82 9.41 -2.37
C LEU A 66 -3.62 9.65 -3.28
N ASP A 67 -2.44 9.19 -2.90
CA ASP A 67 -1.22 9.28 -3.73
C ASP A 67 -1.38 8.53 -5.06
N ALA A 68 -2.09 7.40 -5.07
CA ALA A 68 -2.41 6.63 -6.27
C ALA A 68 -3.49 7.27 -7.16
N GLY A 69 -4.06 8.40 -6.76
CA GLY A 69 -5.07 9.12 -7.54
C GLY A 69 -6.48 8.55 -7.47
N ALA A 70 -6.78 7.67 -6.50
CA ALA A 70 -8.11 7.06 -6.33
C ALA A 70 -9.25 8.07 -6.11
N PHE A 71 -8.90 9.31 -5.73
CA PHE A 71 -9.84 10.39 -5.46
C PHE A 71 -9.69 11.56 -6.45
N ASN A 72 -9.22 11.31 -7.67
CA ASN A 72 -9.01 12.36 -8.67
C ASN A 72 -10.29 13.02 -9.17
N ASP A 73 -11.41 12.29 -9.17
CA ASP A 73 -12.73 12.82 -9.55
C ASP A 73 -13.43 13.59 -8.41
N TYR A 74 -12.81 13.63 -7.23
CA TYR A 74 -13.34 14.27 -6.03
C TYR A 74 -12.66 15.61 -5.78
N GLU A 75 -13.40 16.53 -5.19
CA GLU A 75 -12.83 17.78 -4.70
C GLU A 75 -12.01 17.50 -3.43
N LYS A 76 -10.79 18.05 -3.39
CA LYS A 76 -9.82 17.84 -2.32
C LYS A 76 -9.56 19.17 -1.61
N ASN A 77 -10.04 19.31 -0.38
CA ASN A 77 -9.77 20.47 0.47
C ASN A 77 -8.68 20.09 1.48
N TRP A 78 -7.54 20.77 1.43
CA TRP A 78 -6.39 20.49 2.28
C TRP A 78 -6.38 21.37 3.52
N PHE A 79 -6.09 20.75 4.66
CA PHE A 79 -6.01 21.40 5.96
C PHE A 79 -4.66 21.13 6.61
N ALA A 80 -4.18 22.09 7.38
CA ALA A 80 -2.88 22.02 8.03
C ALA A 80 -2.86 21.02 9.20
N ASN A 81 -4.02 20.73 9.78
CA ASN A 81 -4.21 19.78 10.88
C ASN A 81 -5.53 19.01 10.70
N GLU A 82 -5.69 17.93 11.45
CA GLU A 82 -6.89 17.11 11.42
C GLU A 82 -8.12 17.82 12.02
N GLU A 83 -7.94 18.63 13.06
CA GLU A 83 -9.05 19.28 13.78
C GLU A 83 -9.84 20.21 12.86
N ASP A 84 -9.14 21.04 12.08
CA ASP A 84 -9.73 21.94 11.08
C ASP A 84 -10.48 21.16 10.00
N ALA A 85 -9.93 20.02 9.55
CA ALA A 85 -10.57 19.16 8.56
C ALA A 85 -11.85 18.52 9.11
N LEU A 86 -11.83 18.07 10.36
CA LEU A 86 -13.01 17.50 11.04
C LEU A 86 -14.10 18.55 11.26
N GLU A 87 -13.72 19.78 11.62
CA GLU A 87 -14.68 20.89 11.76
C GLU A 87 -15.34 21.19 10.40
N TRP A 88 -14.54 21.26 9.33
CA TRP A 88 -15.05 21.47 7.98
C TRP A 88 -15.98 20.32 7.53
N GLN A 89 -15.60 19.07 7.82
CA GLN A 89 -16.41 17.88 7.50
C GLN A 89 -17.77 17.90 8.20
N ARG A 90 -17.86 18.38 9.44
CA ARG A 90 -19.15 18.49 10.14
C ARG A 90 -20.11 19.46 9.45
N ALA A 91 -19.58 20.51 8.83
CA ALA A 91 -20.37 21.52 8.14
C ALA A 91 -20.73 21.13 6.69
N HIS A 92 -19.83 20.45 5.96
CA HIS A 92 -19.98 20.19 4.51
C HIS A 92 -20.17 18.70 4.16
N GLY A 93 -19.91 17.79 5.10
CA GLY A 93 -19.83 16.36 4.86
C GLY A 93 -18.51 15.94 4.21
N GLY A 94 -18.50 14.73 3.64
CA GLY A 94 -17.33 14.18 2.94
C GLY A 94 -16.49 13.22 3.79
N TYR A 95 -15.38 12.79 3.21
CA TYR A 95 -14.47 11.79 3.79
C TYR A 95 -13.12 12.43 4.14
N ILE A 96 -12.62 12.23 5.36
CA ILE A 96 -11.32 12.76 5.78
C ILE A 96 -10.25 11.69 5.62
N VAL A 97 -9.15 12.06 4.98
CA VAL A 97 -7.93 11.26 4.89
C VAL A 97 -6.80 11.98 5.62
N ARG A 98 -6.21 11.29 6.62
CA ARG A 98 -5.03 11.79 7.34
C ARG A 98 -3.78 11.61 6.47
N TYR A 99 -2.96 12.66 6.36
CA TYR A 99 -1.72 12.68 5.58
C TYR A 99 -0.58 13.24 6.44
N GLY A 100 0.00 12.39 7.30
CA GLY A 100 0.98 12.84 8.28
C GLY A 100 0.32 13.78 9.29
N ASP A 101 0.84 14.99 9.43
CA ASP A 101 0.26 16.04 10.29
C ASP A 101 -0.90 16.79 9.62
N GLN A 102 -1.05 16.67 8.29
CA GLN A 102 -2.10 17.31 7.51
C GLN A 102 -3.32 16.39 7.33
N ALA A 103 -4.43 16.97 6.89
CA ALA A 103 -5.62 16.21 6.53
C ALA A 103 -6.24 16.75 5.24
N VAL A 104 -6.83 15.87 4.45
CA VAL A 104 -7.59 16.24 3.25
C VAL A 104 -9.04 15.80 3.39
N ALA A 105 -9.96 16.71 3.11
CA ALA A 105 -11.37 16.42 2.97
C ALA A 105 -11.70 16.15 1.51
N ILE A 106 -12.30 14.99 1.27
CA ILE A 106 -12.66 14.49 -0.05
C ILE A 106 -14.17 14.58 -0.19
N LEU A 107 -14.62 15.42 -1.13
CA LEU A 107 -16.03 15.66 -1.39
C LEU A 107 -16.40 15.17 -2.79
N LYS A 108 -17.51 14.43 -2.90
CA LYS A 108 -18.05 14.01 -4.19
C LYS A 108 -18.66 15.23 -4.87
N ARG A 109 -18.20 15.54 -6.08
CA ARG A 109 -18.86 16.55 -6.93
C ARG A 109 -20.23 16.01 -7.37
N GLU A 110 -21.26 16.83 -7.23
CA GLU A 110 -22.61 16.57 -7.78
C GLU A 110 -22.61 16.67 -9.30
#